data_AF-H1G4P9-F1
#
_entry.id   AF-H1G4P9-F1
#
_cell.length_a   1.000
_cell.length_b   1.000
_cell.length_c   1.000
_cell.angle_alpha   90.00
_cell.angle_beta   90.00
_cell.angle_gamma   90.00
#
_symmetry.space_group_name_H-M   'P 1'
#
loop_
_entity.id
_entity.type
_entity.pdbx_description
1 polymer ?
#
loop_
_entity_poly.entity_id
_entity_poly.type
_entity_poly.pdbx_seq_one_letter_code
_entity_poly.pdbx_strand_id
1 'polypeptide(L)' 'MRLSSKILAQAKLDISSPITIDVKAGKIVIEAAEKAPRKVNLPFSEAELLKGLDAHGAHADELARPSSAEVGD' A
#
# COMPACT_ATOMS: atom_id res chain seq x y z
N MET A 1 17.33 3.36 17.23
CA MET A 1 18.34 3.29 16.15
C MET A 1 17.83 4.09 14.97
N ARG A 2 18.66 4.93 14.35
CA ARG A 2 18.30 5.67 13.12
C ARG A 2 19.12 5.10 11.97
N LEU A 3 18.47 4.72 10.87
CA LEU A 3 19.16 4.39 9.63
C LEU A 3 19.30 5.65 8.77
N SER A 4 20.46 5.82 8.13
CA SER A 4 20.63 6.85 7.13
C SER A 4 19.92 6.47 5.83
N SER A 5 19.46 7.47 5.08
CA SER A 5 18.84 7.29 3.76
C SER A 5 19.73 6.50 2.80
N LYS A 6 21.05 6.67 2.88
CA LYS A 6 22.02 5.93 2.06
C LYS A 6 22.01 4.43 2.33
N ILE A 7 21.80 4.00 3.58
CA ILE A 7 21.76 2.58 3.95
C ILE A 7 20.44 1.96 3.48
N LEU A 8 19.32 2.66 3.66
CA LEU A 8 18.01 2.26 3.14
C LEU A 8 18.05 2.04 1.61
N ALA A 9 18.63 3.01 0.88
CA ALA A 9 18.77 2.92 -0.58
C ALA A 9 19.64 1.74 -1.03
N GLN A 10 20.74 1.45 -0.33
CA GLN A 10 21.58 0.28 -0.61
C GLN A 10 20.84 -1.04 -0.44
N ALA A 11 19.94 -1.11 0.55
CA ALA A 11 19.07 -2.25 0.80
C ALA A 11 17.80 -2.27 -0.07
N LYS A 12 17.62 -1.29 -0.99
CA LYS A 12 16.40 -1.09 -1.81
C LYS A 12 15.12 -1.01 -0.97
N LEU A 13 15.23 -0.43 0.22
CA LEU A 13 14.11 -0.20 1.14
C LEU A 13 13.66 1.25 1.07
N ASP A 14 12.35 1.45 1.04
CA ASP A 14 11.70 2.74 1.25
C ASP A 14 11.28 2.90 2.72
N ILE A 15 11.02 4.13 3.18
CA ILE A 15 10.56 4.44 4.54
C ILE A 15 9.29 3.64 4.90
N SER A 16 8.43 3.39 3.91
CA SER A 16 7.17 2.66 4.06
C SER A 16 7.29 1.14 3.83
N SER A 17 8.49 0.64 3.50
CA SER A 17 8.66 -0.75 3.12
C SER A 17 8.57 -1.70 4.32
N PRO A 18 7.84 -2.82 4.20
CA PRO A 18 7.84 -3.84 5.23
C PRO A 18 9.23 -4.51 5.32
N ILE A 19 9.66 -4.83 6.53
CA ILE A 19 10.94 -5.48 6.83
C ILE A 19 10.74 -6.67 7.77
N THR A 20 11.67 -7.62 7.72
CA THR A 20 11.79 -8.71 8.69
C THR A 20 12.99 -8.44 9.58
N ILE A 21 12.85 -8.69 10.88
CA ILE A 21 13.91 -8.52 11.89
C ILE A 21 14.15 -9.89 12.54
N ASP A 22 15.36 -10.41 12.37
CA ASP A 22 15.78 -11.68 12.97
C ASP A 22 17.06 -11.51 13.79
N VAL A 23 17.23 -12.37 14.80
CA VAL A 23 18.47 -12.44 15.59
C VAL A 23 19.22 -13.71 15.21
N LYS A 24 20.34 -13.56 14.48
CA LYS A 24 21.18 -14.67 14.04
C LYS A 24 22.59 -14.51 14.62
N ALA A 25 23.05 -15.51 15.38
CA ALA A 25 24.38 -15.54 15.99
C ALA A 25 24.76 -14.25 16.77
N GLY A 26 23.81 -13.72 17.56
CA GLY A 26 24.01 -12.51 18.34
C GLY A 26 24.00 -11.20 17.54
N LYS A 27 23.67 -11.25 16.24
CA LYS A 27 23.50 -10.08 15.37
C LYS A 27 22.02 -9.89 15.04
N ILE A 28 21.59 -8.65 14.97
CA ILE A 28 20.27 -8.28 14.45
C ILE A 28 20.41 -8.15 12.93
N VAL A 29 19.68 -8.98 12.19
CA VAL A 29 19.63 -9.00 10.73
C VAL A 29 18.31 -8.37 10.31
N ILE A 30 18.38 -7.35 9.46
CA ILE A 30 17.22 -6.64 8.92
C ILE A 30 17.20 -6.89 7.42
N GLU A 31 16.15 -7.52 6.93
CA GLU A 31 15.98 -7.88 5.52
C GLU A 31 14.67 -7.29 5.00
N ALA A 32 14.60 -7.02 3.69
CA ALA A 32 13.34 -6.65 3.07
C ALA A 32 12.35 -7.80 3.24
N ALA A 33 11.13 -7.50 3.72
CA ALA A 33 10.13 -8.54 3.83
C ALA A 33 9.82 -9.07 2.42
N GLU A 34 9.77 -10.39 2.28
CA GLU A 34 9.25 -10.98 1.05
C GLU A 34 7.84 -10.41 0.82
N LYS A 35 7.59 -9.86 -0.38
CA LYS A 35 6.22 -9.49 -0.78
C LYS A 35 5.42 -10.78 -0.75
N ALA A 36 4.75 -11.03 0.35
CA ALA A 36 3.69 -12.02 0.40
C ALA A 36 2.78 -11.70 -0.79
N PRO A 37 2.48 -12.67 -1.67
CA PRO A 37 1.49 -12.44 -2.69
C PRO A 37 0.27 -11.92 -1.94
N ARG A 38 -0.19 -10.71 -2.28
CA ARG A 38 -1.41 -10.15 -1.71
C ARG A 38 -2.56 -11.02 -2.20
N LYS A 39 -2.71 -12.21 -1.59
CA LYS A 39 -3.97 -12.93 -1.50
C LYS A 39 -4.78 -12.10 -0.52
N VAL A 40 -5.32 -11.00 -1.02
CA VAL A 40 -6.51 -10.41 -0.44
C VAL A 40 -7.55 -11.54 -0.48
N ASN A 41 -7.75 -12.21 0.66
CA ASN A 41 -8.90 -13.08 0.87
C ASN A 41 -10.12 -12.17 0.96
N LEU A 42 -10.50 -11.60 -0.18
CA LEU A 42 -11.77 -10.92 -0.32
C LEU A 42 -12.84 -12.01 -0.18
N PRO A 43 -13.84 -11.82 0.70
CA PRO A 43 -14.96 -12.75 0.82
C PRO A 43 -15.91 -12.69 -0.39
N PHE A 44 -15.55 -11.94 -1.42
CA PHE A 44 -16.30 -11.74 -2.66
C PHE A 44 -15.36 -11.87 -3.87
N SER A 45 -15.87 -12.51 -4.91
CA SER A 45 -15.25 -12.62 -6.23
C SER A 45 -15.54 -11.41 -7.11
N GLU A 46 -14.77 -11.21 -8.18
CA GLU A 46 -15.01 -10.13 -9.16
C GLU A 46 -16.42 -10.19 -9.75
N ALA A 47 -16.94 -11.39 -10.02
CA ALA A 47 -18.31 -11.58 -10.50
C ALA A 47 -19.38 -11.14 -9.49
N GLU A 48 -19.11 -11.28 -8.19
CA GLU A 48 -20.00 -10.81 -7.12
C GLU A 48 -19.93 -9.29 -6.94
N LEU A 49 -18.75 -8.69 -7.12
CA LEU A 49 -18.60 -7.23 -7.10
C LEU A 49 -19.24 -6.55 -8.31
N LEU A 50 -19.28 -7.23 -9.46
CA LEU A 50 -19.95 -6.75 -10.68
C LEU A 50 -21.48 -6.92 -10.62
N LYS A 51 -22.00 -7.76 -9.70
CA LYS A 51 -23.43 -8.02 -9.58
C LYS A 51 -24.12 -6.85 -8.90
N GLY A 52 -24.83 -6.04 -9.69
CA GLY A 52 -25.50 -4.82 -9.22
C GLY A 52 -24.68 -3.55 -9.42
N LEU A 53 -23.53 -3.63 -10.09
CA LEU A 53 -22.81 -2.46 -10.59
C LEU A 53 -23.51 -1.97 -11.86
N ASP A 54 -24.45 -1.04 -11.70
CA ASP A 54 -25.08 -0.32 -12.80
C ASP A 54 -24.35 1.02 -13.05
N ALA A 55 -24.65 1.67 -14.19
CA ALA A 55 -24.05 2.95 -14.56
C ALA A 55 -24.33 4.09 -13.55
N HIS A 56 -25.30 3.89 -12.64
CA HIS A 56 -25.67 4.86 -11.60
C HIS A 56 -24.95 4.60 -10.26
N GLY A 57 -24.56 3.36 -9.98
CA GLY A 57 -23.84 2.94 -8.77
C GLY A 57 -22.32 2.86 -8.94
N ALA A 58 -21.82 2.70 -10.16
CA ALA A 58 -20.47 3.10 -10.48
C ALA A 58 -20.44 4.63 -10.42
N HIS A 59 -19.67 5.23 -9.50
CA HIS A 59 -19.42 6.69 -9.42
C HIS A 59 -18.70 7.25 -10.67
N ALA A 60 -19.04 6.77 -11.88
CA ALA A 60 -18.43 7.09 -13.16
C ALA A 60 -18.78 8.51 -13.64
N ASP A 61 -19.93 9.04 -13.20
CA ASP A 61 -20.43 10.36 -13.61
C ASP A 61 -20.27 11.44 -12.52
N GLU A 62 -19.76 11.10 -11.34
CA GLU A 62 -19.44 12.08 -10.31
C GLU A 62 -18.13 12.78 -10.65
N LEU A 63 -18.20 13.83 -11.48
CA LEU A 63 -17.10 14.78 -11.61
C LEU A 63 -16.85 15.42 -10.24
N ALA A 64 -15.74 15.07 -9.61
CA ALA A 64 -15.31 15.65 -8.34
C ALA A 64 -15.27 17.19 -8.49
N ARG A 65 -16.14 17.88 -7.76
CA ARG A 65 -16.10 19.35 -7.68
C ARG A 65 -15.01 19.73 -6.66
N PRO A 66 -14.05 20.57 -7.03
CA PRO A 66 -13.04 21.01 -6.08
C PRO A 66 -13.73 21.76 -4.94
N SER A 67 -13.33 21.44 -3.72
CA SER A 67 -13.76 22.13 -2.51
C SER A 67 -13.19 23.55 -2.47
N SER A 68 -13.83 24.46 -1.73
CA SER A 68 -13.33 25.85 -1.59
C SER A 68 -11.91 25.92 -1.02
N ALA A 69 -11.47 24.89 -0.27
CA ALA A 69 -10.09 24.77 0.21
C ALA A 69 -9.07 24.43 -0.89
N GLU A 70 -9.51 23.82 -1.99
CA GLU A 70 -8.68 23.47 -3.15
C GLU A 70 -8.61 24.59 -4.19
N VAL A 71 -9.61 25.48 -4.24
CA VAL A 71 -9.67 26.60 -5.20
C VAL A 71 -8.96 27.86 -4.69
N GLY A 72 -8.76 27.97 -3.37
CA GLY A 72 -8.02 29.08 -2.75
C GLY A 72 -8.70 30.44 -2.95
N ASP A 73 -9.40 30.93 -1.93
CA ASP A 73 -9.52 32.39 -1.77
C ASP A 73 -8.19 32.97 -1.27
#